data_AF-A0A673FVX3-F1
#
_entry.id   AF-A0A673FVX3-F1
#
_cell.length_a   1.000
_cell.length_b   1.000
_cell.length_c   1.000
_cell.angle_alpha   90.00
_cell.angle_beta   90.00
_cell.angle_gamma   90.00
#
_symmetry.space_group_name_H-M   'P 1'
#
loop_
_entity.id
_entity.type
_entity.pdbx_description
1 polymer ?
#
loop_
_entity_poly.entity_id
_entity_poly.type
_entity_poly.pdbx_seq_one_letter_code
_entity_poly.pdbx_strand_id
1 'polypeptide(L)'
;MPLPEELFSCKRLQVLALGNNSISSLSPRVGNLAQLVRLELKGNRLESLPAELADCLSLRLAAVIVEDGLTDLLPPDVKDRMKRR
;
A
#
# COMPACT_ATOMS: atom_id res chain seq x y z
N MET A 1 13.98 -6.82 -1.89
CA MET A 1 13.43 -7.85 -2.80
C MET A 1 12.30 -7.22 -3.60
N PRO A 2 12.32 -7.31 -4.94
CA PRO A 2 11.19 -6.84 -5.75
C PRO A 2 10.01 -7.82 -5.64
N LEU A 3 8.79 -7.28 -5.62
CA LEU A 3 7.58 -8.09 -5.75
C LEU A 3 7.32 -8.38 -7.24
N PRO A 4 6.77 -9.55 -7.60
CA PRO A 4 6.41 -9.85 -8.98
C PRO A 4 5.29 -8.91 -9.44
N GLU A 5 5.42 -8.32 -10.64
CA GLU A 5 4.46 -7.35 -11.16
C GLU A 5 3.07 -7.97 -11.38
N GLU A 6 3.02 -9.29 -11.62
CA GLU A 6 1.81 -10.07 -11.82
C GLU A 6 0.91 -10.09 -10.57
N LEU A 7 1.49 -9.92 -9.36
CA LEU A 7 0.73 -9.80 -8.11
C LEU A 7 -0.31 -8.69 -8.19
N PHE A 8 0.04 -7.57 -8.84
CA PHE A 8 -0.83 -6.40 -8.96
C PHE A 8 -1.96 -6.59 -9.99
N SER A 9 -2.02 -7.74 -10.66
CA SER A 9 -3.13 -8.11 -11.54
C SER A 9 -4.27 -8.82 -10.82
N CYS A 10 -4.09 -9.16 -9.53
CA CYS A 10 -5.10 -9.80 -8.69
C CYS A 10 -6.21 -8.82 -8.28
N LYS A 11 -7.09 -8.41 -9.21
CA LYS A 11 -8.13 -7.38 -9.00
C LYS A 11 -9.15 -7.68 -7.88
N ARG A 12 -9.23 -8.93 -7.42
CA ARG A 12 -10.10 -9.37 -6.31
C ARG A 12 -9.37 -9.52 -4.97
N LEU A 13 -8.06 -9.23 -4.93
CA LEU A 13 -7.28 -9.34 -3.69
C LEU A 13 -7.78 -8.31 -2.67
N GLN A 14 -8.18 -8.79 -1.50
CA GLN A 14 -8.69 -7.93 -0.41
C GLN A 14 -7.66 -7.68 0.69
N VAL A 15 -6.74 -8.62 0.89
CA VAL A 15 -5.71 -8.53 1.92
C VAL A 15 -4.36 -8.88 1.29
N LEU A 16 -3.40 -7.98 1.47
CA LEU A 16 -2.00 -8.22 1.12
C LEU A 16 -1.15 -8.05 2.38
N ALA A 17 -0.73 -9.16 2.97
CA ALA A 17 0.11 -9.19 4.16
C ALA A 17 1.52 -9.65 3.81
N LEU A 18 2.48 -8.73 3.86
CA LEU A 18 3.87 -8.92 3.49
C LEU A 18 4.81 -8.43 4.60
N GLY A 19 4.34 -8.40 5.84
CA GLY A 19 5.14 -7.97 6.99
C GLY A 19 6.38 -8.83 7.21
N ASN A 20 7.40 -8.28 7.90
CA ASN A 20 8.66 -8.94 8.24
C ASN A 20 9.40 -9.54 7.03
N ASN A 21 9.49 -8.76 5.95
CA ASN A 21 10.25 -9.12 4.75
C ASN A 21 11.39 -8.12 4.51
N SER A 22 12.08 -8.23 3.38
CA SER A 22 13.13 -7.28 2.95
C SER A 22 12.70 -6.52 1.69
N ILE A 23 11.43 -6.11 1.61
CA ILE A 23 10.90 -5.28 0.53
C ILE A 23 11.46 -3.87 0.71
N SER A 24 12.09 -3.35 -0.35
CA SER A 24 12.74 -2.03 -0.36
C SER A 24 11.87 -0.97 -1.04
N SER A 25 10.94 -1.39 -1.89
CA SER A 25 10.01 -0.52 -2.59
C SER A 25 8.70 -1.25 -2.87
N LEU A 26 7.60 -0.50 -2.87
CA LEU A 26 6.30 -0.97 -3.33
C LEU A 26 6.03 -0.38 -4.72
N SER A 27 5.71 -1.24 -5.68
CA SER A 27 5.40 -0.79 -7.05
C SER A 27 4.17 0.14 -7.07
N PRO A 28 4.18 1.23 -7.86
CA PRO A 28 2.99 2.04 -8.14
C PRO A 28 1.78 1.23 -8.60
N ARG A 29 2.00 0.05 -9.19
CA ARG A 29 0.93 -0.86 -9.61
C ARG A 29 0.05 -1.36 -8.48
N VAL A 30 0.42 -1.17 -7.21
CA VAL A 30 -0.47 -1.43 -6.07
C VAL A 30 -1.85 -0.79 -6.25
N GLY A 31 -1.94 0.38 -6.91
CA GLY A 31 -3.20 1.04 -7.24
C GLY A 31 -4.19 0.21 -8.08
N ASN A 32 -3.71 -0.82 -8.79
CA ASN A 32 -4.56 -1.74 -9.56
C ASN A 32 -5.40 -2.68 -8.67
N LEU A 33 -5.02 -2.84 -7.39
CA LEU A 33 -5.72 -3.67 -6.43
C LEU A 33 -6.94 -2.92 -5.87
N ALA A 34 -7.90 -2.60 -6.74
CA ALA A 34 -9.06 -1.76 -6.41
C ALA A 34 -9.95 -2.31 -5.27
N GLN A 35 -9.89 -3.63 -5.03
CA GLN A 35 -10.62 -4.33 -3.96
C GLN A 35 -9.78 -4.53 -2.69
N LEU A 36 -8.54 -4.03 -2.64
CA LEU A 36 -7.67 -4.17 -1.47
C LEU A 36 -8.26 -3.36 -0.31
N VAL A 37 -8.47 -4.02 0.82
CA VAL A 37 -9.01 -3.42 2.04
C VAL A 37 -7.93 -3.32 3.12
N ARG A 38 -6.91 -4.19 3.09
CA ARG A 38 -5.84 -4.24 4.09
C ARG A 38 -4.49 -4.47 3.44
N LEU A 39 -3.51 -3.67 3.83
CA LEU A 39 -2.12 -3.75 3.37
C LEU A 39 -1.19 -3.76 4.58
N GLU A 40 -0.44 -4.86 4.78
CA GLU A 40 0.56 -4.96 5.84
C GLU A 40 1.97 -5.06 5.25
N LEU A 41 2.80 -4.10 5.60
CA LEU A 41 4.19 -3.96 5.14
C LEU A 41 5.14 -3.67 6.31
N LYS A 42 4.66 -3.63 7.56
CA LYS A 42 5.52 -3.44 8.74
C LYS A 42 6.62 -4.50 8.82
N GLY A 43 7.81 -4.12 9.26
CA GLY A 43 9.00 -4.97 9.28
C GLY A 43 9.67 -5.13 7.91
N ASN A 44 9.50 -4.15 7.00
CA ASN A 44 10.22 -4.08 5.72
C ASN A 44 11.21 -2.91 5.71
N ARG A 45 11.90 -2.70 4.57
CA ARG A 45 12.91 -1.66 4.36
C ARG A 45 12.40 -0.56 3.42
N LEU A 46 11.11 -0.23 3.55
CA LEU A 46 10.46 0.80 2.73
C LEU A 46 10.84 2.19 3.24
N GLU A 47 11.32 3.05 2.36
CA GLU A 47 11.61 4.46 2.67
C GLU A 47 10.45 5.39 2.29
N SER A 48 9.57 4.94 1.40
CA SER A 48 8.38 5.67 0.98
C SER A 48 7.26 4.73 0.53
N LEU A 49 6.07 5.30 0.35
CA LEU A 49 4.90 4.63 -0.19
C LEU A 49 4.46 5.33 -1.48
N PRO A 50 4.02 4.58 -2.51
CA PRO A 50 3.52 5.16 -3.76
C PRO A 50 2.19 5.91 -3.52
N ALA A 51 2.02 7.05 -4.22
CA ALA A 51 0.79 7.84 -4.15
C ALA A 51 -0.43 7.08 -4.71
N GLU A 52 -0.18 6.10 -5.58
CA GLU A 52 -1.12 5.18 -6.19
C GLU A 52 -1.82 4.27 -5.16
N LEU A 53 -1.38 4.23 -3.90
CA LEU A 53 -2.18 3.67 -2.81
C LEU A 53 -3.57 4.34 -2.72
N ALA A 54 -3.69 5.62 -3.09
CA ALA A 54 -4.98 6.27 -3.20
C ALA A 54 -5.83 5.73 -4.35
N ASP A 55 -5.32 4.92 -5.27
CA ASP A 55 -6.15 4.33 -6.33
C ASP A 55 -6.73 2.96 -5.95
N CYS A 56 -6.26 2.40 -4.82
CA CYS A 56 -6.92 1.26 -4.16
C CYS A 56 -8.26 1.71 -3.56
N LEU A 57 -9.33 1.67 -4.36
CA LEU A 57 -10.64 2.25 -4.03
C LEU A 57 -11.26 1.75 -2.71
N SER A 58 -10.91 0.54 -2.27
CA SER A 58 -11.41 -0.05 -1.03
C SER A 58 -10.44 0.09 0.16
N LEU A 59 -9.24 0.63 -0.06
CA LEU A 59 -8.19 0.74 0.95
C LEU A 59 -8.31 2.06 1.70
N ARG A 60 -8.45 1.96 3.02
CA ARG A 60 -8.42 3.11 3.92
C ARG A 60 -7.03 3.34 4.46
N LEU A 61 -6.67 4.59 4.73
CA LEU A 61 -5.36 4.91 5.31
C LEU A 61 -5.11 4.17 6.64
N ALA A 62 -6.15 4.02 7.47
CA ALA A 62 -6.08 3.29 8.74
C ALA A 62 -5.84 1.78 8.60
N ALA A 63 -6.03 1.21 7.40
CA ALA A 63 -5.79 -0.20 7.11
C ALA A 63 -4.43 -0.46 6.44
N VAL A 64 -3.60 0.58 6.33
CA VAL A 64 -2.20 0.48 5.90
C VAL A 64 -1.32 0.34 7.14
N ILE A 65 -0.75 -0.84 7.33
CA ILE A 65 0.12 -1.16 8.47
C ILE A 65 1.57 -1.13 8.00
N VAL A 66 2.29 -0.06 8.34
CA VAL A 66 3.69 0.20 7.94
C VAL A 66 4.51 0.63 9.15
N GLU A 67 5.79 0.94 8.95
CA GLU A 67 6.62 1.59 9.97
C GLU A 67 6.08 2.97 10.35
N ASP A 68 6.37 3.36 11.59
CA ASP A 68 5.93 4.65 12.13
C ASP A 68 6.49 5.81 11.29
N GLY A 69 5.64 6.78 10.99
CA GLY A 69 5.99 7.95 10.17
C GLY A 69 5.97 7.71 8.64
N LEU A 70 5.94 6.46 8.17
CA LEU A 70 5.96 6.19 6.72
C LEU A 70 4.67 6.67 6.02
N THR A 71 3.52 6.55 6.68
CA THR A 71 2.25 7.12 6.18
C THR A 71 2.28 8.64 6.16
N ASP A 72 3.07 9.30 6.99
CA ASP A 72 3.13 10.76 7.07
C ASP A 72 3.85 11.37 5.88
N LEU A 73 4.78 10.62 5.28
CA LEU A 73 5.50 10.97 4.05
C LEU A 73 4.61 10.97 2.80
N LEU A 74 3.40 10.39 2.87
CA LEU A 74 2.46 10.49 1.77
C LEU A 74 1.98 11.94 1.58
N PRO A 75 1.76 12.39 0.33
CA PRO A 75 1.21 13.71 0.05
C PRO A 75 -0.12 13.94 0.78
N PRO A 76 -0.41 15.18 1.25
CA PRO A 76 -1.66 15.51 1.93
C PRO A 76 -2.91 15.07 1.16
N ASP A 77 -2.95 15.30 -0.15
CA ASP A 77 -4.08 14.94 -1.02
C ASP A 77 -4.32 13.42 -1.08
N VAL A 78 -3.25 12.62 -1.02
CA VAL A 78 -3.32 11.14 -0.99
C VAL A 78 -3.92 10.69 0.33
N LYS A 79 -3.41 11.23 1.45
CA LYS A 79 -3.93 10.94 2.79
C LYS A 79 -5.41 11.30 2.91
N ASP A 80 -5.79 12.45 2.39
CA ASP A 80 -7.19 12.92 2.37
C ASP A 80 -8.10 12.02 1.54
N ARG A 81 -7.69 11.64 0.32
CA ARG A 81 -8.45 10.72 -0.53
C ARG A 81 -8.67 9.37 0.15
N MET A 82 -7.66 8.85 0.85
CA MET A 82 -7.74 7.55 1.53
C MET A 82 -8.52 7.60 2.86
N LYS A 83 -8.67 8.77 3.48
CA LYS A 83 -9.47 8.96 4.70
C LYS A 83 -10.97 9.15 4.42
N ARG A 84 -11.33 9.64 3.23
CA ARG A 84 -12.73 9.99 2.85
C ARG A 84 -13.55 8.81 2.29
N ARG A 85 -13.06 7.58 2.39
CA ARG A 85 -13.67 6.34 1.86
C ARG A 85 -14.22 5.47 2.97
#